data_AF-G8ZSS1-F1
#
_entry.id   AF-G8ZSS1-F1
#
_cell.length_a   1.000
_cell.length_b   1.000
_cell.length_c   1.000
_cell.angle_alpha   90.00
_cell.angle_beta   90.00
_cell.angle_gamma   90.00
#
_symmetry.space_group_name_H-M   'P 1'
#
loop_
_entity.id
_entity.type
_entity.pdbx_description
1 polymer ?
#
loop_
_entity_poly.entity_id
_entity_poly.type
_entity_poly.pdbx_seq_one_letter_code
_entity_poly.pdbx_strand_id
1 'polypeptide(L)'
;MSREQGHSTYKKTDESIYSAENEVETPIKFSALDILRILGGLVLLYSVCCKFFSGKWFFLVSRSTSVIPDDLLSIPEYWLQRNATPITFTFDELSQYNGESDSERILLSIKGHIFDVTRGSRFYGKWGAYKKFTGTDCSKLFSYPQWDMSVLGKKCSSDLSDCTATELARVDSWLQFFRKKYPEIGYLRRSEPNRY
;
A
#
# COMPACT_ATOMS: atom_id res chain seq x y z
N MET A 1 89.55 6.48 -48.11
CA MET A 1 89.04 5.13 -47.81
C MET A 1 89.10 4.92 -46.32
N SER A 2 88.04 4.32 -45.78
CA SER A 2 87.91 3.73 -44.44
C SER A 2 87.47 4.62 -43.27
N ARG A 3 86.23 4.32 -42.87
CA ARG A 3 85.49 4.64 -41.64
C ARG A 3 86.01 3.80 -40.47
N GLU A 4 85.78 4.28 -39.24
CA GLU A 4 85.13 3.60 -38.08
C GLU A 4 85.04 4.62 -36.93
N GLN A 5 83.89 5.22 -36.61
CA GLN A 5 82.78 4.76 -35.73
C GLN A 5 83.19 4.45 -34.27
N GLY A 6 83.06 5.48 -33.41
CA GLY A 6 82.92 5.37 -31.96
C GLY A 6 81.57 5.93 -31.53
N HIS A 7 80.67 5.04 -31.12
CA HIS A 7 79.27 5.24 -30.78
C HIS A 7 79.14 5.70 -29.32
N SER A 8 78.69 6.95 -29.08
CA SER A 8 78.29 7.41 -27.75
C SER A 8 76.78 7.26 -27.60
N THR A 9 76.40 6.36 -26.70
CA THR A 9 75.04 6.04 -26.29
C THR A 9 74.44 7.19 -25.49
N TYR A 10 73.51 7.92 -26.11
CA TYR A 10 72.63 8.81 -25.36
C TYR A 10 71.19 8.69 -25.86
N LYS A 11 70.29 8.43 -24.90
CA LYS A 11 68.82 8.44 -24.96
C LYS A 11 68.12 7.35 -25.79
N LYS A 12 68.00 6.19 -25.16
CA LYS A 12 66.91 5.24 -25.37
C LYS A 12 66.01 5.32 -24.14
N THR A 13 64.89 6.04 -24.18
CA THR A 13 63.72 5.84 -23.29
C THR A 13 62.51 6.78 -23.46
N ASP A 14 62.51 7.79 -24.34
CA ASP A 14 61.40 8.79 -24.30
C ASP A 14 60.43 8.75 -25.49
N GLU A 15 60.61 7.86 -26.48
CA GLU A 15 59.71 7.77 -27.65
C GLU A 15 58.65 6.65 -27.58
N SER A 16 58.76 5.68 -26.66
CA SER A 16 57.78 4.59 -26.56
C SER A 16 56.57 4.91 -25.68
N ILE A 17 56.50 6.09 -25.06
CA ILE A 17 55.41 6.49 -24.17
C ILE A 17 54.38 7.41 -24.87
N TYR A 18 54.70 7.93 -26.06
CA TYR A 18 53.81 8.85 -26.79
C TYR A 18 52.79 8.18 -27.74
N SER A 19 52.84 6.86 -27.93
CA SER A 19 51.99 6.16 -28.91
C SER A 19 50.81 5.38 -28.32
N ALA A 20 50.53 5.48 -27.02
CA ALA A 20 49.46 4.70 -26.38
C ALA A 20 48.36 5.52 -25.66
N GLU A 21 48.42 6.86 -25.68
CA GLU A 21 47.38 7.73 -25.08
C GLU A 21 46.52 8.45 -26.13
N ASN A 22 46.11 7.75 -27.18
CA ASN A 22 45.01 8.21 -28.03
C ASN A 22 43.77 7.35 -27.78
N GLU A 23 43.31 7.30 -26.53
CA GLU A 23 41.87 7.13 -26.30
C GLU A 23 41.21 8.42 -26.80
N VAL A 24 40.69 8.36 -28.02
CA VAL A 24 39.80 9.39 -28.54
C VAL A 24 38.57 9.39 -27.62
N GLU A 25 38.59 10.21 -26.57
CA GLU A 25 37.39 10.59 -25.83
C GLU A 25 36.48 11.31 -26.82
N THR A 26 35.68 10.54 -27.57
CA THR A 26 34.63 11.12 -28.40
C THR A 26 33.67 11.79 -27.43
N PRO A 27 33.52 13.13 -27.44
CA PRO A 27 32.55 13.77 -26.57
C PRO A 27 31.19 13.17 -26.94
N ILE A 28 30.55 12.49 -25.98
CA ILE A 28 29.27 11.83 -26.22
C ILE A 28 28.24 12.93 -26.51
N LYS A 29 28.01 13.19 -27.80
CA LYS A 29 27.04 14.18 -28.26
C LYS A 29 25.67 13.55 -28.18
N PHE A 30 25.06 13.59 -27.00
CA PHE A 30 23.66 13.23 -26.84
C PHE A 30 22.82 14.23 -27.64
N SER A 31 22.24 13.76 -28.74
CA SER A 31 21.29 14.56 -29.49
C SER A 31 20.02 14.73 -28.64
N ALA A 32 19.40 15.91 -28.70
CA ALA A 32 18.10 16.14 -28.06
C ALA A 32 17.06 15.09 -28.48
N LEU A 33 17.22 14.53 -29.68
CA LEU A 33 16.39 13.45 -30.20
C LEU A 33 16.56 12.13 -29.43
N ASP A 34 17.75 11.83 -28.93
CA ASP A 34 18.02 10.61 -28.16
C ASP A 34 17.48 10.74 -26.74
N ILE A 35 17.61 11.92 -26.14
CA ILE A 35 16.99 12.25 -24.86
C ILE A 35 15.47 12.16 -24.97
N LEU A 36 14.89 12.71 -26.05
CA LEU A 36 13.44 12.65 -26.29
C LEU A 36 12.95 11.21 -26.45
N ARG A 37 13.71 10.35 -27.15
CA ARG A 37 13.39 8.92 -27.30
C ARG A 37 13.46 8.17 -25.98
N ILE A 38 14.48 8.43 -25.17
CA ILE A 38 14.65 7.80 -23.85
C ILE A 38 13.51 8.22 -22.92
N LEU A 39 13.15 9.51 -22.88
CA LEU A 39 12.03 10.00 -22.09
C LEU A 39 10.69 9.43 -22.57
N GLY A 40 10.47 9.40 -23.89
CA GLY A 40 9.28 8.78 -24.48
C GLY A 40 9.17 7.29 -24.13
N GLY A 41 10.27 6.55 -24.23
CA GLY A 41 10.36 5.14 -23.84
C GLY A 41 10.09 4.93 -22.36
N LEU A 42 10.63 5.77 -21.48
CA LEU A 42 10.37 5.71 -20.02
C LEU A 42 8.90 6.01 -19.69
N VAL A 43 8.27 6.98 -20.36
CA VAL A 43 6.84 7.28 -20.17
C VAL A 43 5.96 6.13 -20.66
N LEU A 44 6.28 5.54 -21.81
CA LEU A 44 5.55 4.37 -22.33
C LEU A 44 5.75 3.14 -21.44
N LEU A 45 6.97 2.88 -20.98
CA LEU A 45 7.26 1.80 -20.04
C LEU A 45 6.51 2.01 -18.72
N TYR A 46 6.53 3.22 -18.18
CA TYR A 46 5.75 3.57 -16.99
C TYR A 46 4.24 3.34 -17.21
N SER A 47 3.70 3.71 -18.37
CA SER A 47 2.30 3.48 -18.75
C SER A 47 1.95 1.98 -18.82
N VAL A 48 2.80 1.17 -19.46
CA VAL A 48 2.61 -0.29 -19.57
C VAL A 48 2.74 -0.96 -18.19
N CYS A 49 3.73 -0.57 -17.38
CA CYS A 49 3.87 -1.04 -16.00
C CYS A 49 2.64 -0.67 -15.16
N CYS A 50 2.14 0.56 -15.27
CA CYS A 50 0.92 0.99 -14.60
C CYS A 50 -0.29 0.16 -15.02
N LYS A 51 -0.40 -0.20 -16.29
CA LYS A 51 -1.47 -1.07 -16.76
C LYS A 51 -1.38 -2.47 -16.17
N PHE A 52 -0.19 -3.04 -16.12
CA PHE A 52 0.01 -4.39 -15.61
C PHE A 52 -0.26 -4.48 -14.10
N PHE A 53 0.20 -3.48 -13.34
CA PHE A 53 0.08 -3.49 -11.88
C PHE A 53 -1.23 -2.89 -11.35
N SER A 54 -1.82 -1.90 -12.05
CA SER A 54 -2.99 -1.15 -11.56
C SER A 54 -4.24 -1.28 -12.43
N GLY A 55 -4.17 -2.02 -13.55
CA GLY A 55 -5.30 -2.24 -14.46
C GLY A 55 -5.76 -0.99 -15.24
N LYS A 56 -5.08 0.16 -15.11
CA LYS A 56 -5.45 1.45 -15.69
C LYS A 56 -4.34 2.00 -16.61
N TRP A 57 -4.72 2.53 -17.77
CA TRP A 57 -3.81 2.96 -18.84
C TRP A 57 -3.12 4.32 -18.58
N PHE A 58 -3.52 5.11 -17.57
CA PHE A 58 -2.94 6.44 -17.36
C PHE A 58 -3.13 6.91 -15.90
N PHE A 59 -2.05 7.26 -15.21
CA PHE A 59 -2.02 7.81 -13.84
C PHE A 59 -2.18 9.35 -13.78
N LEU A 60 -2.65 9.98 -14.87
CA LEU A 60 -2.82 11.45 -14.96
C LEU A 60 -4.26 11.90 -15.23
N VAL A 61 -5.22 10.99 -15.29
CA VAL A 61 -6.60 11.37 -14.98
C VAL A 61 -6.74 11.28 -13.48
N SER A 62 -6.90 12.44 -12.86
CA SER A 62 -7.47 12.71 -11.55
C SER A 62 -7.83 11.44 -10.78
N ARG A 63 -7.35 11.33 -9.53
CA ARG A 63 -8.07 10.58 -8.51
C ARG A 63 -9.50 11.10 -8.56
N SER A 64 -10.33 10.46 -9.39
CA SER A 64 -11.76 10.48 -9.28
C SER A 64 -11.92 9.83 -7.92
N THR A 65 -11.85 10.67 -6.89
CA THR A 65 -12.73 10.55 -5.76
C THR A 65 -14.08 10.42 -6.43
N SER A 66 -14.44 9.19 -6.80
CA SER A 66 -15.83 8.82 -6.93
C SER A 66 -16.38 9.30 -5.61
N VAL A 67 -17.01 10.47 -5.64
CA VAL A 67 -17.74 11.01 -4.51
C VAL A 67 -18.75 9.91 -4.26
N ILE A 68 -18.48 9.10 -3.24
CA ILE A 68 -19.41 8.07 -2.82
C ILE A 68 -20.65 8.89 -2.50
N PRO A 69 -21.78 8.69 -3.22
CA PRO A 69 -23.00 9.44 -2.91
C PRO A 69 -23.25 9.32 -1.41
N ASP A 70 -23.55 10.43 -0.73
CA ASP A 70 -23.75 10.45 0.73
C ASP A 70 -24.78 9.38 1.17
N ASP A 71 -25.75 9.10 0.30
CA ASP A 71 -26.74 8.04 0.44
C ASP A 71 -26.12 6.65 0.69
N LEU A 72 -24.94 6.35 0.12
CA LEU A 72 -24.26 5.07 0.32
C LEU A 72 -23.47 4.97 1.64
N LEU A 73 -23.31 6.09 2.37
CA LEU A 73 -22.79 6.13 3.74
C LEU A 73 -23.92 6.21 4.78
N SER A 74 -25.17 6.42 4.34
CA SER A 74 -26.33 6.30 5.20
C SER A 74 -26.47 4.85 5.70
N ILE A 75 -27.02 4.69 6.91
CA ILE A 75 -27.25 3.37 7.50
C ILE A 75 -28.29 2.63 6.65
N PRO A 76 -27.95 1.46 6.08
CA PRO A 76 -28.91 0.69 5.28
C PRO A 76 -30.20 0.36 6.04
N GLU A 77 -31.34 0.36 5.33
CA GLU A 77 -32.68 0.19 5.92
C GLU A 77 -32.84 -1.07 6.78
N TYR A 78 -32.16 -2.16 6.42
CA TYR A 78 -32.19 -3.41 7.18
C TYR A 78 -31.55 -3.31 8.58
N TRP A 79 -30.71 -2.31 8.83
CA TRP A 79 -30.20 -2.03 10.19
C TRP A 79 -31.14 -1.16 11.01
N LEU A 80 -32.01 -0.36 10.37
CA LEU A 80 -32.99 0.50 11.05
C LEU A 80 -34.04 -0.33 11.80
N GLN A 81 -34.29 -1.57 11.37
CA GLN A 81 -35.22 -2.50 11.99
C GLN A 81 -34.86 -2.86 13.44
N ARG A 82 -33.62 -2.60 13.87
CA ARG A 82 -33.13 -2.97 15.21
C ARG A 82 -33.55 -2.00 16.33
N ASN A 83 -34.38 -0.99 16.05
CA ASN A 83 -34.97 -0.01 17.00
C ASN A 83 -33.99 0.76 17.92
N ALA A 84 -32.68 0.59 17.76
CA ALA A 84 -31.64 1.22 18.57
C ALA A 84 -30.40 1.49 17.71
N THR A 85 -30.40 2.60 16.97
CA THR A 85 -29.18 3.16 16.36
C THR A 85 -28.59 4.20 17.32
N PRO A 86 -27.28 4.15 17.65
CA PRO A 86 -26.28 3.17 17.22
C PRO A 86 -26.47 1.79 17.86
N ILE A 87 -26.27 0.73 17.08
CA ILE A 87 -26.47 -0.65 17.54
C ILE A 87 -25.31 -1.07 18.44
N THR A 88 -25.59 -1.68 19.58
CA THR A 88 -24.55 -2.26 20.44
C THR A 88 -24.42 -3.75 20.17
N PHE A 89 -23.23 -4.20 19.75
CA PHE A 89 -22.94 -5.61 19.49
C PHE A 89 -22.11 -6.23 20.61
N THR A 90 -22.34 -7.49 20.95
CA THR A 90 -21.35 -8.32 21.66
C THR A 90 -20.32 -8.90 20.71
N PHE A 91 -19.24 -9.47 21.25
CA PHE A 91 -18.28 -10.24 20.45
C PHE A 91 -18.94 -11.43 19.75
N ASP A 92 -19.82 -12.15 20.47
CA ASP A 92 -20.53 -13.31 19.91
C ASP A 92 -21.49 -12.89 18.78
N GLU A 93 -22.23 -11.79 18.96
CA GLU A 93 -23.09 -11.25 17.90
C GLU A 93 -22.26 -10.78 16.71
N LEU A 94 -21.15 -10.08 16.94
CA LEU A 94 -20.28 -9.62 15.86
C LEU A 94 -19.70 -10.80 15.07
N SER A 95 -19.34 -11.90 15.76
CA SER A 95 -18.74 -13.11 15.15
C SER A 95 -19.61 -13.80 14.11
N GLN A 96 -20.92 -13.58 14.16
CA GLN A 96 -21.86 -14.09 13.16
C GLN A 96 -21.62 -13.41 11.81
N TYR A 97 -21.28 -12.12 11.78
CA TYR A 97 -21.11 -11.34 10.56
C TYR A 97 -19.70 -11.41 9.94
N ASN A 98 -19.16 -12.64 9.84
CA ASN A 98 -17.81 -12.91 9.35
C ASN A 98 -17.72 -13.11 7.81
N GLY A 99 -18.86 -13.04 7.11
CA GLY A 99 -18.90 -13.17 5.66
C GLY A 99 -18.54 -14.56 5.14
N GLU A 100 -18.80 -15.63 5.90
CA GLU A 100 -18.60 -17.02 5.47
C GLU A 100 -19.58 -17.42 4.35
N SER A 101 -20.79 -16.87 4.37
CA SER A 101 -21.78 -17.02 3.29
C SER A 101 -21.85 -15.77 2.41
N ASP A 102 -22.02 -15.96 1.11
CA ASP A 102 -22.17 -14.86 0.14
C ASP A 102 -23.47 -14.05 0.35
N SER A 103 -24.45 -14.64 1.03
CA SER A 103 -25.72 -13.98 1.39
C SER A 103 -25.66 -13.19 2.70
N GLU A 104 -24.58 -13.33 3.46
CA GLU A 104 -24.46 -12.78 4.81
C GLU A 104 -23.93 -11.34 4.80
N ARG A 105 -24.37 -10.56 5.78
CA ARG A 105 -23.81 -9.22 6.03
C ARG A 105 -22.42 -9.36 6.62
N ILE A 106 -21.52 -8.47 6.23
CA ILE A 106 -20.12 -8.52 6.64
C ILE A 106 -19.83 -7.29 7.49
N LEU A 107 -19.47 -7.53 8.75
CA LEU A 107 -19.14 -6.46 9.69
C LEU A 107 -17.66 -6.49 10.06
N LEU A 108 -17.11 -5.32 10.35
CA LEU A 108 -15.73 -5.14 10.78
C LEU A 108 -15.68 -4.08 11.88
N SER A 109 -14.88 -4.31 12.93
CA SER A 109 -14.69 -3.36 14.02
C SER A 109 -13.29 -2.72 14.00
N ILE A 110 -13.23 -1.40 14.24
CA ILE A 110 -12.00 -0.63 14.48
C ILE A 110 -12.23 0.31 15.67
N LYS A 111 -11.39 0.20 16.71
CA LYS A 111 -11.53 0.85 18.02
C LYS A 111 -12.93 0.68 18.62
N GLY A 112 -13.55 -0.47 18.41
CA GLY A 112 -14.93 -0.73 18.81
C GLY A 112 -16.01 -0.04 17.96
N HIS A 113 -15.66 0.71 16.90
CA HIS A 113 -16.63 1.22 15.93
C HIS A 113 -16.93 0.15 14.89
N ILE A 114 -18.21 -0.12 14.63
CA ILE A 114 -18.64 -1.19 13.73
C ILE A 114 -19.09 -0.61 12.39
N PHE A 115 -18.49 -1.13 11.32
CA PHE A 115 -18.77 -0.73 9.95
C PHE A 115 -19.40 -1.89 9.18
N ASP A 116 -20.43 -1.58 8.39
CA ASP A 116 -20.96 -2.54 7.40
C ASP A 116 -20.12 -2.49 6.12
N VAL A 117 -19.31 -3.54 5.95
CA VAL A 117 -18.39 -3.70 4.83
C VAL A 117 -18.93 -4.65 3.75
N THR A 118 -20.23 -4.97 3.79
CA THR A 118 -20.89 -5.90 2.85
C THR A 118 -20.69 -5.48 1.38
N ARG A 119 -20.71 -4.17 1.08
CA ARG A 119 -20.41 -3.63 -0.26
C ARG A 119 -19.00 -3.97 -0.77
N GLY A 120 -18.09 -4.29 0.15
CA GLY A 120 -16.74 -4.73 -0.10
C GLY A 120 -16.57 -6.25 -0.04
N SER A 121 -17.62 -7.06 -0.23
CA SER A 121 -17.57 -8.53 -0.12
C SER A 121 -16.42 -9.20 -0.90
N ARG A 122 -16.02 -8.66 -2.05
CA ARG A 122 -14.83 -9.14 -2.78
C ARG A 122 -13.53 -9.15 -1.97
N PHE A 123 -13.44 -8.25 -0.99
CA PHE A 123 -12.26 -8.02 -0.15
C PHE A 123 -12.42 -8.67 1.23
N TYR A 124 -13.62 -8.64 1.78
CA TYR A 124 -13.91 -9.00 3.17
C TYR A 124 -14.69 -10.31 3.31
N GLY A 125 -15.32 -10.83 2.25
CA GLY A 125 -16.08 -12.08 2.28
C GLY A 125 -15.21 -13.32 2.26
N LYS A 126 -15.84 -14.49 2.12
CA LYS A 126 -15.23 -15.83 2.24
C LYS A 126 -13.87 -16.01 1.56
N TRP A 127 -13.70 -15.46 0.37
CA TRP A 127 -12.50 -15.58 -0.46
C TRP A 127 -11.67 -14.29 -0.52
N GLY A 128 -12.07 -13.28 0.24
CA GLY A 128 -11.43 -11.99 0.28
C GLY A 128 -10.13 -12.01 1.07
N ALA A 129 -9.11 -11.31 0.56
CA ALA A 129 -7.80 -11.21 1.21
C ALA A 129 -7.85 -10.60 2.62
N TYR A 130 -8.92 -9.86 2.95
CA TYR A 130 -9.11 -9.18 4.22
C TYR A 130 -10.20 -9.83 5.09
N LYS A 131 -10.60 -11.08 4.80
CA LYS A 131 -11.58 -11.82 5.60
C LYS A 131 -11.26 -11.87 7.09
N LYS A 132 -9.97 -12.01 7.42
CA LYS A 132 -9.46 -12.05 8.81
C LYS A 132 -9.92 -10.87 9.68
N PHE A 133 -10.25 -9.74 9.07
CA PHE A 133 -10.69 -8.54 9.78
C PHE A 133 -12.20 -8.49 10.08
N THR A 134 -12.96 -9.47 9.61
CA THR A 134 -14.44 -9.46 9.70
C THR A 134 -14.95 -10.30 10.86
N GLY A 135 -16.16 -9.97 11.33
CA GLY A 135 -16.79 -10.63 12.47
C GLY A 135 -16.01 -10.51 13.79
N THR A 136 -15.05 -9.59 13.87
CA THR A 136 -14.23 -9.41 15.06
C THR A 136 -13.65 -8.01 15.11
N ASP A 137 -12.94 -7.70 16.19
CA ASP A 137 -12.19 -6.46 16.34
C ASP A 137 -10.68 -6.76 16.23
N CYS A 138 -10.11 -6.32 15.11
CA CYS A 138 -8.69 -6.45 14.80
C CYS A 138 -7.97 -5.09 14.90
N SER A 139 -8.41 -4.18 15.77
CA SER A 139 -7.85 -2.83 15.92
C SER A 139 -6.32 -2.81 15.99
N LYS A 140 -5.73 -3.77 16.73
CA LYS A 140 -4.28 -3.87 16.88
C LYS A 140 -3.57 -4.12 15.56
N LEU A 141 -4.16 -4.85 14.61
CA LEU A 141 -3.54 -5.10 13.31
C LEU A 141 -3.43 -3.83 12.45
N PHE A 142 -4.32 -2.84 12.64
CA PHE A 142 -4.25 -1.56 11.95
C PHE A 142 -3.15 -0.64 12.48
N SER A 143 -2.53 -0.98 13.61
CA SER A 143 -1.45 -0.19 14.21
C SER A 143 -0.11 -0.43 13.51
N TYR A 144 0.03 -1.56 12.80
CA TYR A 144 1.24 -1.95 12.11
C TYR A 144 1.43 -1.16 10.80
N PRO A 145 2.68 -0.94 10.36
CA PRO A 145 2.97 -0.37 9.05
C PRO A 145 2.44 -1.25 7.91
N GLN A 146 2.02 -0.64 6.80
CA GLN A 146 1.46 -1.37 5.65
C GLN A 146 2.45 -2.35 4.98
N TRP A 147 3.75 -2.12 5.14
CA TRP A 147 4.82 -2.98 4.61
C TRP A 147 5.20 -4.13 5.55
N ASP A 148 4.65 -4.16 6.77
CA ASP A 148 4.97 -5.20 7.74
C ASP A 148 4.19 -6.49 7.43
N MET A 149 4.88 -7.44 6.81
CA MET A 149 4.32 -8.74 6.45
C MET A 149 4.05 -9.65 7.65
N SER A 150 4.60 -9.34 8.84
CA SER A 150 4.37 -10.15 10.05
C SER A 150 2.89 -10.13 10.48
N VAL A 151 2.13 -9.10 10.09
CA VAL A 151 0.69 -8.93 10.35
C VAL A 151 -0.14 -10.12 9.86
N LEU A 152 0.27 -10.79 8.78
CA LEU A 152 -0.45 -11.94 8.21
C LEU A 152 -0.54 -13.10 9.21
N GLY A 153 0.50 -13.34 9.99
CA GLY A 153 0.54 -14.40 11.00
C GLY A 153 0.01 -14.01 12.39
N LYS A 154 -0.15 -12.72 12.67
CA LYS A 154 -0.57 -12.22 14.01
C LYS A 154 -2.05 -12.48 14.28
N LYS A 155 -2.42 -12.81 15.52
CA LYS A 155 -3.84 -12.93 15.89
C LYS A 155 -4.51 -11.55 15.92
N CYS A 156 -5.81 -11.50 15.63
CA CYS A 156 -6.61 -10.30 15.84
C CYS A 156 -6.77 -10.01 17.33
N SER A 157 -6.73 -8.72 17.68
CA SER A 157 -6.95 -8.22 19.04
C SER A 157 -7.52 -6.80 18.98
N SER A 158 -8.43 -6.51 19.92
CA SER A 158 -8.97 -5.18 20.18
C SER A 158 -8.11 -4.36 21.15
N ASP A 159 -7.16 -5.01 21.84
CA ASP A 159 -6.31 -4.35 22.82
C ASP A 159 -5.30 -3.41 22.13
N LEU A 160 -5.31 -2.16 22.57
CA LEU A 160 -4.43 -1.09 22.10
C LEU A 160 -3.64 -0.46 23.26
N SER A 161 -3.69 -1.05 24.46
CA SER A 161 -3.05 -0.51 25.67
C SER A 161 -1.52 -0.45 25.55
N ASP A 162 -0.93 -1.33 24.76
CA ASP A 162 0.50 -1.44 24.47
C ASP A 162 0.92 -0.68 23.20
N CYS A 163 0.02 0.06 22.54
CA CYS A 163 0.34 0.83 21.35
C CYS A 163 1.02 2.18 21.68
N THR A 164 2.07 2.50 20.94
CA THR A 164 2.70 3.82 20.92
C THR A 164 1.79 4.88 20.28
N ALA A 165 2.07 6.17 20.51
CA ALA A 165 1.32 7.28 19.90
C ALA A 165 1.29 7.20 18.36
N THR A 166 2.41 6.83 17.73
CA THR A 166 2.50 6.67 16.27
C THR A 166 1.64 5.51 15.77
N GLU A 167 1.61 4.40 16.50
CA GLU A 167 0.77 3.24 16.19
C GLU A 167 -0.73 3.58 16.33
N LEU A 168 -1.11 4.26 17.40
CA LEU A 168 -2.48 4.75 17.59
C LEU A 168 -2.91 5.71 16.48
N ALA A 169 -2.04 6.62 16.06
CA ALA A 169 -2.32 7.53 14.94
C ALA A 169 -2.59 6.80 13.62
N ARG A 170 -1.94 5.64 13.39
CA ARG A 170 -2.26 4.79 12.23
C ARG A 170 -3.65 4.17 12.35
N VAL A 171 -4.00 3.64 13.53
CA VAL A 171 -5.34 3.10 13.79
C VAL A 171 -6.40 4.18 13.57
N ASP A 172 -6.17 5.41 14.05
CA ASP A 172 -7.09 6.54 13.87
C ASP A 172 -7.24 6.94 12.40
N SER A 173 -6.16 6.89 11.64
CA SER A 173 -6.20 7.13 10.19
C SER A 173 -7.04 6.08 9.46
N TRP A 174 -6.92 4.80 9.86
CA TRP A 174 -7.77 3.74 9.34
C TRP A 174 -9.23 3.93 9.75
N LEU A 175 -9.52 4.27 11.00
CA LEU A 175 -10.87 4.57 11.47
C LEU A 175 -11.52 5.67 10.63
N GLN A 176 -10.80 6.77 10.37
CA GLN A 176 -11.29 7.85 9.50
C GLN A 176 -11.49 7.40 8.05
N PHE A 177 -10.61 6.56 7.52
CA PHE A 177 -10.78 5.99 6.19
C PHE A 177 -12.07 5.17 6.08
N PHE A 178 -12.35 4.31 7.07
CA PHE A 178 -13.56 3.48 7.07
C PHE A 178 -14.84 4.31 7.22
N ARG A 179 -14.85 5.33 8.09
CA ARG A 179 -15.98 6.28 8.21
C ARG A 179 -16.35 6.97 6.90
N LYS A 180 -15.36 7.27 6.06
CA LYS A 180 -15.58 7.91 4.76
C LYS A 180 -16.02 6.92 3.67
N LYS A 181 -15.92 5.62 3.91
CA LYS A 181 -16.09 4.59 2.88
C LYS A 181 -17.26 3.65 3.14
N TYR A 182 -17.58 3.42 4.41
CA TYR A 182 -18.60 2.47 4.86
C TYR A 182 -19.50 3.12 5.92
N PRO A 183 -20.78 2.75 5.97
CA PRO A 183 -21.68 3.22 7.03
C PRO A 183 -21.23 2.67 8.39
N GLU A 184 -21.11 3.57 9.38
CA GLU A 184 -20.91 3.23 10.79
C GLU A 184 -22.27 2.90 11.41
N ILE A 185 -22.49 1.64 11.79
CA ILE A 185 -23.81 1.16 12.23
C ILE A 185 -23.94 1.04 13.75
N GLY A 186 -22.82 1.09 14.47
CA GLY A 186 -22.84 0.81 15.90
C GLY A 186 -21.49 0.71 16.58
N TYR A 187 -21.53 0.18 17.80
CA TYR A 187 -20.39 0.02 18.69
C TYR A 187 -20.30 -1.39 19.26
N LEU A 188 -19.07 -1.85 19.48
CA LEU A 188 -18.77 -3.08 20.19
C LEU A 188 -18.85 -2.82 21.70
N ARG A 189 -19.63 -3.65 22.40
CA ARG A 189 -19.73 -3.62 23.85
C ARG A 189 -18.39 -4.04 24.45
N ARG A 190 -17.74 -3.12 25.16
CA ARG A 190 -16.55 -3.46 25.95
C ARG A 190 -16.99 -4.45 27.03
N SER A 191 -16.38 -5.63 27.06
CA SER A 191 -16.53 -6.53 28.21
C SER A 191 -15.99 -5.79 29.44
N GLU A 192 -16.80 -5.68 30.49
CA GLU A 192 -16.27 -5.21 31.76
C GLU A 192 -15.15 -6.17 32.18
N PRO A 193 -13.98 -5.67 32.65
CA PRO A 193 -12.97 -6.56 33.21
C PRO A 193 -13.61 -7.26 34.41
N ASN A 194 -13.63 -8.60 34.37
CA ASN A 194 -14.10 -9.45 35.46
C ASN A 194 -13.52 -8.92 36.78
N ARG A 195 -14.36 -8.28 37.61
CA ARG A 195 -14.03 -8.01 39.00
C ARG A 195 -14.24 -9.32 39.76
N TYR A 196 -13.16 -10.08 39.92
CA TYR A 196 -13.06 -11.12 40.94
C TYR A 196 -11.99 -10.71 41.93
#